data_AF-A0A927UWZ8-F1
#
_entry.id   AF-A0A927UWZ8-F1
#
_cell.length_a   1.000
_cell.length_b   1.000
_cell.length_c   1.000
_cell.angle_alpha   90.00
_cell.angle_beta   90.00
_cell.angle_gamma   90.00
#
_symmetry.space_group_name_H-M   'P 1'
#
loop_
_entity.id
_entity.type
_entity.pdbx_description
1 polymer ?
#
loop_
_entity_poly.entity_id
_entity_poly.type
_entity_poly.pdbx_seq_one_letter_code
_entity_poly.pdbx_strand_id
1 'polypeptide(L)'
;MNNSEIENLKNSFLKKIELKLFFRGLRKNEILEGIDTIRGELLERGFSIYEDFDEKVEYDFMEKNLGEKLVDFINPICRYANKNGTEILIASDCVQITDKIENYKSIKKYTGIFTLLIMALKKVSGYFVPMKMYVRKVNICYLRELEHLNEYFSQMVFPEYMFKNELDMKEVIFSDKNIRLNKEEVNVEFNTQMQFGEAYNEKKHTSEELYQIILDYIVYVDDSQIIKNSLLEQADFDTYLERMNNMLDDIYLKSLTRDFLVRLCNRNFSDKKIVGVTPNEQNINQNSNKHKVLNKMLKKREKGGRK
;
A
#
# COMPACT_ATOMS: atom_id res chain seq x y z
N MET A 1 -12.47 16.19 -7.59
CA MET A 1 -11.12 16.54 -7.12
C MET A 1 -10.17 15.75 -8.01
N ASN A 2 -9.10 16.37 -8.52
CA ASN A 2 -8.29 15.81 -9.60
C ASN A 2 -7.06 15.08 -9.04
N ASN A 3 -6.58 14.04 -9.74
CA ASN A 3 -5.33 13.29 -9.49
C ASN A 3 -4.10 14.16 -9.13
N SER A 4 -4.10 15.45 -9.50
CA SER A 4 -3.06 16.42 -9.18
C SER A 4 -2.82 16.64 -7.68
N GLU A 5 -3.81 16.41 -6.80
CA GLU A 5 -3.64 16.64 -5.35
C GLU A 5 -2.79 15.55 -4.69
N ILE A 6 -2.91 14.29 -5.12
CA ILE A 6 -2.10 13.16 -4.63
C ILE A 6 -0.64 13.33 -5.01
N GLU A 7 -0.37 13.76 -6.24
CA GLU A 7 1.00 14.02 -6.71
C GLU A 7 1.69 15.15 -5.94
N ASN A 8 0.90 16.05 -5.33
CA ASN A 8 1.42 17.12 -4.48
C ASN A 8 1.68 16.69 -3.04
N LEU A 9 1.20 15.52 -2.60
CA LEU A 9 1.46 15.02 -1.26
C LEU A 9 2.93 14.71 -1.10
N LYS A 10 3.56 15.42 -0.16
CA LYS A 10 4.99 15.27 0.13
C LYS A 10 5.25 14.27 1.24
N ASN A 11 4.23 14.00 2.03
CA ASN A 11 4.24 13.06 3.12
C ASN A 11 2.96 12.23 3.05
N SER A 12 3.03 11.01 3.56
CA SER A 12 1.88 10.14 3.68
C SER A 12 2.04 9.25 4.90
N PHE A 13 1.00 8.51 5.22
CA PHE A 13 1.04 7.45 6.23
C PHE A 13 0.60 6.12 5.60
N LEU A 14 0.78 5.99 4.29
CA LEU A 14 0.58 4.75 3.55
C LEU A 14 1.66 3.74 3.95
N LYS A 15 1.27 2.57 4.43
CA LYS A 15 2.18 1.52 4.91
C LYS A 15 2.15 0.25 4.08
N LYS A 16 1.09 0.02 3.30
CA LYS A 16 0.97 -1.17 2.46
C LYS A 16 0.23 -0.87 1.17
N ILE A 17 0.76 -1.36 0.06
CA ILE A 17 0.02 -1.56 -1.20
C ILE A 17 -0.05 -3.06 -1.47
N GLU A 18 -1.21 -3.52 -1.93
CA GLU A 18 -1.40 -4.90 -2.35
C GLU A 18 -2.19 -4.96 -3.66
N LEU A 19 -1.66 -5.67 -4.65
CA LEU A 19 -2.36 -6.01 -5.88
C LEU A 19 -2.52 -7.52 -5.87
N LYS A 20 -3.74 -8.00 -6.12
CA LYS A 20 -3.99 -9.45 -6.13
C LYS A 20 -5.00 -9.82 -7.20
N LEU A 21 -4.74 -10.94 -7.87
CA LEU A 21 -5.65 -11.56 -8.82
C LEU A 21 -5.81 -13.02 -8.43
N PHE A 22 -7.05 -13.42 -8.20
CA PHE A 22 -7.46 -14.79 -8.02
C PHE A 22 -7.81 -15.38 -9.38
N PHE A 23 -7.42 -16.61 -9.62
CA PHE A 23 -7.70 -17.35 -10.83
C PHE A 23 -7.95 -18.83 -10.54
N ARG A 24 -8.43 -19.55 -11.55
CA ARG A 24 -8.54 -21.00 -11.55
C ARG A 24 -8.15 -21.56 -12.91
N GLY A 25 -7.98 -22.88 -12.97
CA GLY A 25 -7.78 -23.64 -14.20
C GLY A 25 -6.34 -23.87 -14.62
N LEU A 26 -5.37 -23.30 -13.90
CA LEU A 26 -3.94 -23.62 -14.10
C LEU A 26 -3.49 -24.74 -13.16
N ARG A 27 -2.63 -25.62 -13.68
CA ARG A 27 -1.87 -26.61 -12.92
C ARG A 27 -0.54 -26.01 -12.47
N LYS A 28 0.07 -26.61 -11.44
CA LYS A 28 1.36 -26.17 -10.89
C LYS A 28 2.46 -26.08 -11.97
N ASN A 29 2.53 -27.04 -12.88
CA ASN A 29 3.52 -27.04 -13.96
C ASN A 29 3.29 -25.90 -14.96
N GLU A 30 2.05 -25.57 -15.31
CA GLU A 30 1.72 -24.43 -16.18
C GLU A 30 2.08 -23.11 -15.49
N ILE A 31 1.83 -22.99 -14.18
CA ILE A 31 2.24 -21.82 -13.40
C ILE A 31 3.76 -21.64 -13.43
N LEU A 32 4.52 -22.71 -13.18
CA LEU A 32 5.99 -22.68 -13.22
C LEU A 32 6.51 -22.32 -14.62
N GLU A 33 5.92 -22.89 -15.67
CA GLU A 33 6.24 -22.56 -17.06
C GLU A 33 6.03 -21.06 -17.33
N GLY A 34 4.91 -20.50 -16.89
CA GLY A 34 4.62 -19.07 -17.07
C GLY A 34 5.62 -18.19 -16.33
N ILE A 35 5.94 -18.53 -15.09
CA ILE A 35 6.93 -17.81 -14.27
C ILE A 35 8.33 -17.87 -14.91
N ASP A 36 8.73 -19.03 -15.43
CA ASP A 36 10.04 -19.19 -16.05
C ASP A 36 10.23 -18.27 -17.26
N THR A 37 9.16 -17.98 -18.02
CA THR A 37 9.24 -17.03 -19.16
C THR A 37 9.59 -15.60 -18.76
N ILE A 38 9.29 -15.19 -17.52
CA ILE A 38 9.51 -13.82 -17.03
C ILE A 38 10.58 -13.73 -15.95
N ARG A 39 11.20 -14.86 -15.58
CA ARG A 39 12.21 -14.94 -14.51
C ARG A 39 13.38 -13.98 -14.74
N GLY A 40 13.85 -13.86 -15.98
CA GLY A 40 14.92 -12.93 -16.35
C GLY A 40 14.53 -11.47 -16.08
N GLU A 41 13.32 -11.08 -16.48
CA GLU A 41 12.82 -9.72 -16.27
C GLU A 41 12.59 -9.41 -14.77
N LEU A 42 12.12 -10.38 -13.99
CA LEU A 42 12.02 -10.24 -12.54
C LEU A 42 13.39 -9.98 -11.90
N LEU A 43 14.42 -10.72 -12.33
CA LEU A 43 15.80 -10.54 -11.85
C LEU A 43 16.35 -9.15 -12.21
N GLU A 44 16.13 -8.69 -13.44
CA GLU A 44 16.52 -7.34 -13.88
C GLU A 44 15.84 -6.23 -13.06
N ARG A 45 14.60 -6.47 -12.61
CA ARG A 45 13.85 -5.58 -11.71
C ARG A 45 14.24 -5.73 -10.24
N GLY A 46 15.25 -6.56 -9.94
CA GLY A 46 15.85 -6.72 -8.61
C GLY A 46 15.14 -7.71 -7.70
N PHE A 47 14.27 -8.57 -8.25
CA PHE A 47 13.63 -9.65 -7.51
C PHE A 47 14.51 -10.89 -7.53
N SER A 48 14.68 -11.51 -6.37
CA SER A 48 15.30 -12.82 -6.22
C SER A 48 14.28 -13.81 -5.64
N ILE A 49 14.46 -15.09 -5.96
CA ILE A 49 13.71 -16.16 -5.30
C ILE A 49 14.00 -16.09 -3.81
N TYR A 50 12.95 -16.14 -3.01
CA TYR A 50 13.07 -16.27 -1.56
C TYR A 50 13.15 -17.77 -1.26
N GLU A 51 14.36 -18.28 -0.98
CA GLU A 51 14.62 -19.73 -0.83
C GLU A 51 14.29 -20.26 0.57
N ASP A 52 14.04 -19.40 1.56
CA ASP A 52 13.52 -19.84 2.86
C ASP A 52 12.01 -20.12 2.75
N PHE A 53 11.69 -21.36 2.36
CA PHE A 53 10.36 -21.95 2.40
C PHE A 53 10.01 -22.55 3.76
N ASP A 54 10.92 -22.50 4.73
CA ASP A 54 10.66 -22.96 6.09
C ASP A 54 10.12 -21.84 6.98
N GLU A 55 9.02 -22.18 7.65
CA GLU A 55 8.36 -21.47 8.74
C GLU A 55 7.52 -20.23 8.37
N LYS A 56 6.21 -20.49 8.34
CA LYS A 56 5.11 -19.62 8.78
C LYS A 56 5.45 -18.13 8.84
N VAL A 57 4.95 -17.38 7.86
CA VAL A 57 4.74 -15.95 8.07
C VAL A 57 3.52 -15.78 8.98
N GLU A 58 3.72 -15.92 10.29
CA GLU A 58 2.85 -15.30 11.27
C GLU A 58 3.09 -13.80 11.23
N TYR A 59 2.06 -13.04 10.83
CA TYR A 59 2.03 -11.62 11.15
C TYR A 59 1.60 -11.52 12.61
N ASP A 60 2.57 -11.54 13.54
CA ASP A 60 2.33 -11.22 14.94
C ASP A 60 2.12 -9.70 15.05
N PHE A 61 0.90 -9.27 14.78
CA PHE A 61 0.37 -8.11 15.48
C PHE A 61 -0.10 -8.66 16.82
N MET A 62 0.25 -8.00 17.92
CA MET A 62 -0.34 -8.24 19.23
C MET A 62 -1.84 -7.89 19.20
N GLU A 63 -2.63 -8.70 18.48
CA GLU A 63 -4.08 -8.69 18.36
C GLU A 63 -4.64 -9.50 19.53
N LYS A 64 -4.55 -8.93 20.74
CA LYS A 64 -5.03 -9.65 21.92
C LYS A 64 -6.55 -9.81 21.99
N ASN A 65 -7.35 -9.23 21.09
CA ASN A 65 -8.82 -9.37 21.10
C ASN A 65 -9.46 -9.07 19.72
N LEU A 66 -9.08 -9.79 18.68
CA LEU A 66 -9.89 -9.88 17.46
C LEU A 66 -10.38 -11.32 17.34
N GLY A 67 -11.70 -11.51 17.46
CA GLY A 67 -12.33 -12.80 17.21
C GLY A 67 -11.82 -13.37 15.89
N GLU A 68 -11.33 -14.61 15.96
CA GLU A 68 -10.81 -15.46 14.89
C GLU A 68 -11.09 -14.93 13.46
N LYS A 69 -10.26 -14.00 12.98
CA LYS A 69 -10.16 -13.76 11.54
C LYS A 69 -9.35 -14.93 11.00
N LEU A 70 -10.05 -15.86 10.35
CA LEU A 70 -9.46 -16.93 9.53
C LEU A 70 -8.32 -16.34 8.70
N VAL A 71 -7.08 -16.67 9.08
CA VAL A 71 -5.91 -16.41 8.27
C VAL A 71 -6.06 -17.32 7.04
N ASP A 72 -6.35 -16.75 5.88
CA ASP A 72 -6.33 -17.51 4.64
C ASP A 72 -4.90 -18.01 4.40
N PHE A 73 -4.66 -19.29 4.68
CA PHE A 73 -3.39 -19.95 4.45
C PHE A 73 -3.15 -20.09 2.94
N ILE A 74 -2.40 -19.15 2.37
CA ILE A 74 -1.95 -19.24 0.98
C ILE A 74 -0.66 -20.05 0.97
N ASN A 75 -0.69 -21.21 0.31
CA ASN A 75 0.50 -22.04 0.11
C ASN A 75 1.22 -21.62 -1.20
N PRO A 76 2.35 -20.89 -1.14
CA PRO A 76 3.00 -20.37 -2.33
C PRO A 76 3.68 -21.48 -3.14
N ILE A 77 3.50 -21.44 -4.46
CA ILE A 77 4.32 -22.19 -5.42
C ILE A 77 5.67 -21.48 -5.60
N CYS A 78 5.65 -20.15 -5.69
CA CYS A 78 6.85 -19.32 -5.79
C CYS A 78 6.69 -18.04 -4.97
N ARG A 79 7.80 -17.58 -4.39
CA ARG A 79 7.89 -16.28 -3.73
C ARG A 79 9.14 -15.55 -4.21
N TYR A 80 8.96 -14.30 -4.57
CA TYR A 80 10.06 -13.40 -4.91
C TYR A 80 10.04 -12.20 -3.98
N ALA A 81 11.20 -11.72 -3.59
CA ALA A 81 11.33 -10.48 -2.85
C ALA A 81 12.43 -9.61 -3.46
N ASN A 82 12.31 -8.30 -3.29
CA ASN A 82 13.40 -7.38 -3.61
C ASN A 82 13.88 -6.66 -2.34
N LYS A 83 15.05 -6.02 -2.45
CA LYS A 83 15.65 -5.26 -1.34
C LYS A 83 14.82 -4.06 -0.85
N ASN A 84 13.78 -3.67 -1.59
CA ASN A 84 12.91 -2.55 -1.22
C ASN A 84 11.72 -3.00 -0.36
N GLY A 85 11.60 -4.29 -0.01
CA GLY A 85 10.48 -4.81 0.77
C GLY A 85 9.24 -5.16 -0.06
N THR A 86 9.35 -5.18 -1.39
CA THR A 86 8.28 -5.65 -2.27
C THR A 86 8.38 -7.16 -2.42
N GLU A 87 7.28 -7.84 -2.19
CA GLU A 87 7.12 -9.29 -2.34
C GLU A 87 6.13 -9.62 -3.46
N ILE A 88 6.44 -10.68 -4.20
CA ILE A 88 5.55 -11.34 -5.16
C ILE A 88 5.29 -12.73 -4.61
N LEU A 89 4.02 -13.07 -4.46
CA LEU A 89 3.58 -14.40 -4.08
C LEU A 89 2.76 -14.97 -5.23
N ILE A 90 3.07 -16.21 -5.61
CA ILE A 90 2.34 -16.93 -6.66
C ILE A 90 1.93 -18.28 -6.08
N ALA A 91 0.63 -18.53 -6.04
CA ALA A 91 0.01 -19.76 -5.55
C ALA A 91 -0.81 -20.42 -6.66
N SER A 92 -1.44 -21.56 -6.34
CA SER A 92 -2.27 -22.31 -7.30
C SER A 92 -3.49 -21.55 -7.80
N ASP A 93 -3.96 -20.57 -7.04
CA ASP A 93 -5.22 -19.86 -7.24
C ASP A 93 -5.08 -18.34 -7.20
N CYS A 94 -3.86 -17.81 -7.00
CA CYS A 94 -3.66 -16.37 -6.98
C CYS A 94 -2.22 -15.93 -7.32
N VAL A 95 -2.11 -14.70 -7.82
CA VAL A 95 -0.87 -13.90 -7.83
C VAL A 95 -1.11 -12.68 -6.96
N GLN A 96 -0.15 -12.37 -6.11
CA GLN A 96 -0.18 -11.21 -5.22
C GLN A 96 1.15 -10.47 -5.26
N ILE A 97 1.09 -9.15 -5.36
CA ILE A 97 2.21 -8.25 -5.08
C ILE A 97 1.88 -7.48 -3.82
N THR A 98 2.80 -7.50 -2.85
CA THR A 98 2.70 -6.73 -1.62
C THR A 98 3.91 -5.83 -1.49
N ASP A 99 3.73 -4.54 -1.22
CA ASP A 99 4.83 -3.67 -0.84
C ASP A 99 4.60 -3.10 0.55
N LYS A 100 5.58 -3.31 1.45
CA LYS A 100 5.61 -2.67 2.77
C LYS A 100 6.30 -1.32 2.60
N ILE A 101 5.52 -0.25 2.73
CA ILE A 101 5.92 1.09 2.35
C ILE A 101 6.56 1.81 3.52
N GLU A 102 7.87 2.02 3.43
CA GLU A 102 8.58 2.99 4.26
C GLU A 102 8.48 4.40 3.66
N ASN A 103 8.63 4.49 2.32
CA ASN A 103 8.52 5.71 1.55
C ASN A 103 7.68 5.47 0.28
N TYR A 104 6.62 6.24 0.08
CA TYR A 104 5.68 6.01 -1.02
C TYR A 104 6.32 6.20 -2.40
N LYS A 105 6.03 5.25 -3.30
CA LYS A 105 6.35 5.24 -4.74
C LYS A 105 5.06 5.23 -5.57
N SER A 106 5.13 5.75 -6.78
CA SER A 106 4.01 5.66 -7.74
C SER A 106 3.57 4.21 -7.95
N ILE A 107 2.25 3.98 -7.98
CA ILE A 107 1.70 2.63 -8.18
C ILE A 107 2.17 1.98 -9.50
N LYS A 108 2.55 2.79 -10.49
CA LYS A 108 3.00 2.33 -11.82
C LYS A 108 4.15 1.32 -11.76
N LYS A 109 4.98 1.39 -10.71
CA LYS A 109 6.04 0.40 -10.48
C LYS A 109 5.47 -1.01 -10.27
N TYR A 110 4.37 -1.12 -9.54
CA TYR A 110 3.75 -2.40 -9.18
C TYR A 110 2.82 -2.91 -10.28
N THR A 111 2.06 -2.02 -10.93
CA THR A 111 1.13 -2.42 -12.00
C THR A 111 1.87 -3.10 -13.15
N GLY A 112 3.02 -2.56 -13.60
CA GLY A 112 3.77 -3.18 -14.69
C GLY A 112 4.28 -4.60 -14.39
N ILE A 113 4.70 -4.87 -13.14
CA ILE A 113 5.14 -6.22 -12.73
C ILE A 113 3.92 -7.15 -12.62
N PHE A 114 2.82 -6.64 -12.07
CA PHE A 114 1.59 -7.39 -11.90
C PHE A 114 0.99 -7.81 -13.25
N THR A 115 0.97 -6.89 -14.20
CA THR A 115 0.55 -7.13 -15.58
C THR A 115 1.44 -8.14 -16.27
N LEU A 116 2.77 -8.01 -16.14
CA LEU A 116 3.73 -8.97 -16.67
C LEU A 116 3.44 -10.40 -16.18
N LEU A 117 3.23 -10.57 -14.87
CA LEU A 117 2.91 -11.86 -14.24
C LEU A 117 1.62 -12.46 -14.80
N ILE A 118 0.54 -11.69 -14.81
CA ILE A 118 -0.76 -12.18 -15.25
C ILE A 118 -0.75 -12.52 -16.74
N MET A 119 -0.08 -11.71 -17.56
CA MET A 119 0.04 -11.97 -18.99
C MET A 119 0.85 -13.23 -19.28
N ALA A 120 1.90 -13.50 -18.50
CA ALA A 120 2.66 -14.75 -18.61
C ALA A 120 1.80 -15.97 -18.26
N LEU A 121 1.05 -15.91 -17.16
CA LEU A 121 0.15 -16.99 -16.73
C LEU A 121 -1.04 -17.21 -17.69
N LYS A 122 -1.57 -16.14 -18.29
CA LYS A 122 -2.62 -16.24 -19.32
C LYS A 122 -2.12 -16.93 -20.59
N LYS A 123 -0.86 -16.71 -20.97
CA LYS A 123 -0.29 -17.23 -22.24
C LYS A 123 -0.03 -18.73 -22.22
N VAL A 124 0.25 -19.31 -21.06
CA VAL A 124 0.60 -20.75 -20.96
C VAL A 124 -0.59 -21.68 -21.12
N SER A 125 -1.80 -21.24 -20.82
CA SER A 125 -2.98 -22.12 -20.88
C SER A 125 -4.27 -21.36 -21.16
N GLY A 126 -5.06 -21.88 -22.11
CA GLY A 126 -6.41 -21.37 -22.38
C GLY A 126 -7.42 -21.61 -21.25
N TYR A 127 -7.04 -22.37 -20.22
CA TYR A 127 -7.85 -22.60 -19.03
C TYR A 127 -7.67 -21.54 -17.94
N PHE A 128 -6.84 -20.52 -18.15
CA PHE A 128 -6.73 -19.40 -17.23
C PHE A 128 -8.06 -18.65 -17.10
N VAL A 129 -8.71 -18.77 -15.95
CA VAL A 129 -9.96 -18.07 -15.65
C VAL A 129 -9.74 -17.13 -14.47
N PRO A 130 -9.66 -15.80 -14.68
CA PRO A 130 -9.61 -14.84 -13.58
C PRO A 130 -10.96 -14.81 -12.86
N MET A 131 -10.93 -14.68 -11.53
CA MET A 131 -12.11 -14.77 -10.66
C MET A 131 -12.39 -13.47 -9.94
N LYS A 132 -11.36 -12.90 -9.31
CA LYS A 132 -11.44 -11.63 -8.57
C LYS A 132 -10.10 -10.94 -8.69
N MET A 133 -10.09 -9.63 -8.75
CA MET A 133 -8.86 -8.86 -8.59
C MET A 133 -9.09 -7.62 -7.75
N TYR A 134 -8.06 -7.16 -7.06
CA TYR A 134 -8.14 -5.95 -6.28
C TYR A 134 -6.83 -5.18 -6.24
N VAL A 135 -6.99 -3.88 -5.97
CA VAL A 135 -5.93 -2.99 -5.49
C VAL A 135 -6.33 -2.57 -4.07
N ARG A 136 -5.40 -2.67 -3.13
CA ARG A 136 -5.60 -2.34 -1.71
C ARG A 136 -4.52 -1.39 -1.23
N LYS A 137 -4.91 -0.40 -0.43
CA LYS A 137 -4.02 0.55 0.25
C LYS A 137 -4.35 0.56 1.74
N VAL A 138 -3.34 0.31 2.57
CA VAL A 138 -3.46 0.39 4.03
C VAL A 138 -2.64 1.57 4.52
N ASN A 139 -3.31 2.55 5.10
CA ASN A 139 -2.69 3.71 5.71
C ASN A 139 -2.78 3.59 7.23
N ILE A 140 -1.66 3.80 7.92
CA ILE A 140 -1.56 3.64 9.37
C ILE A 140 -0.83 4.84 9.96
N CYS A 141 -1.48 5.53 10.88
CA CYS A 141 -0.90 6.59 11.70
C CYS A 141 -1.33 6.43 13.15
N TYR A 142 -0.79 7.28 14.02
CA TYR A 142 -1.04 7.22 15.46
C TYR A 142 -1.37 8.61 15.99
N LEU A 143 -2.43 8.75 16.78
CA LEU A 143 -2.74 9.98 17.51
C LEU A 143 -2.34 9.82 18.97
N ARG A 144 -1.84 10.90 19.57
CA ARG A 144 -1.58 10.96 21.01
C ARG A 144 -2.86 11.12 21.82
N GLU A 145 -3.78 11.92 21.30
CA GLU A 145 -5.01 12.28 21.99
C GLU A 145 -6.18 12.21 21.01
N LEU A 146 -7.25 11.52 21.42
CA LEU A 146 -8.42 11.29 20.58
C LEU A 146 -9.15 12.61 20.24
N GLU A 147 -9.03 13.62 21.10
CA GLU A 147 -9.65 14.93 20.90
C GLU A 147 -9.24 15.63 19.60
N HIS A 148 -8.10 15.25 19.03
CA HIS A 148 -7.61 15.81 17.78
C HIS A 148 -8.08 15.05 16.54
N LEU A 149 -8.91 14.00 16.67
CA LEU A 149 -9.34 13.16 15.54
C LEU A 149 -9.94 14.00 14.39
N ASN A 150 -10.77 14.99 14.74
CA ASN A 150 -11.43 15.88 13.79
C ASN A 150 -10.48 16.88 13.10
N GLU A 151 -9.23 17.03 13.58
CA GLU A 151 -8.21 17.85 12.92
C GLU A 151 -7.64 17.13 11.69
N TYR A 152 -7.74 15.80 11.64
CA TYR A 152 -7.07 14.95 10.64
C TYR A 152 -8.05 14.21 9.74
N PHE A 153 -9.16 13.70 10.29
CA PHE A 153 -10.07 12.82 9.58
C PHE A 153 -11.44 13.46 9.39
N SER A 154 -12.08 13.14 8.26
CA SER A 154 -13.43 13.59 7.96
C SER A 154 -14.48 12.64 8.54
N GLN A 155 -15.73 13.12 8.58
CA GLN A 155 -16.89 12.31 8.99
C GLN A 155 -17.18 11.13 8.05
N MET A 156 -16.47 11.02 6.91
CA MET A 156 -16.58 9.88 6.01
C MET A 156 -16.08 8.59 6.65
N VAL A 157 -15.04 8.68 7.50
CA VAL A 157 -14.35 7.53 8.10
C VAL A 157 -14.68 7.32 9.57
N PHE A 158 -15.05 8.36 10.31
CA PHE A 158 -15.49 8.26 11.71
C PHE A 158 -16.86 8.92 11.92
N PRO A 159 -17.78 8.28 12.66
CA PRO A 159 -19.06 8.89 13.02
C PRO A 159 -18.93 10.18 13.82
N GLU A 160 -19.93 11.06 13.73
CA GLU A 160 -19.89 12.38 14.37
C GLU A 160 -19.68 12.33 15.89
N TYR A 161 -20.26 11.34 16.56
CA TYR A 161 -20.15 11.18 18.01
C TYR A 161 -18.72 10.91 18.48
N MET A 162 -17.86 10.32 17.65
CA MET A 162 -16.45 10.10 17.99
C MET A 162 -15.65 11.41 18.03
N PHE A 163 -16.11 12.47 17.36
CA PHE A 163 -15.47 13.78 17.41
C PHE A 163 -15.92 14.62 18.61
N LYS A 164 -16.93 14.17 19.37
CA LYS A 164 -17.49 14.92 20.51
C LYS A 164 -16.82 14.56 21.85
N ASN A 165 -15.84 13.66 21.86
CA ASN A 165 -15.15 13.17 23.07
C ASN A 165 -16.09 12.70 24.19
N GLU A 166 -17.31 12.28 23.85
CA GLU A 166 -18.31 11.86 24.83
C GLU A 166 -18.06 10.45 25.38
N LEU A 167 -16.95 9.83 24.98
CA LEU A 167 -16.61 8.46 25.31
C LEU A 167 -15.18 8.40 25.88
N ASP A 168 -15.06 7.89 27.11
CA ASP A 168 -13.79 7.56 27.75
C ASP A 168 -13.27 6.22 27.18
N MET A 169 -12.66 6.26 25.99
CA MET A 169 -12.43 5.05 25.19
C MET A 169 -11.00 4.55 25.25
N LYS A 170 -10.74 3.59 26.13
CA LYS A 170 -9.60 2.65 26.05
C LYS A 170 -9.97 1.34 25.34
N GLU A 171 -10.92 1.38 24.41
CA GLU A 171 -11.41 0.22 23.66
C GLU A 171 -11.00 0.24 22.18
N VAL A 172 -11.09 -0.92 21.54
CA VAL A 172 -10.88 -1.04 20.08
C VAL A 172 -12.19 -0.74 19.38
N ILE A 173 -12.14 0.20 18.44
CA ILE A 173 -13.29 0.63 17.65
C ILE A 173 -13.10 0.17 16.22
N PHE A 174 -14.06 -0.61 15.74
CA PHE A 174 -14.15 -1.03 14.36
C PHE A 174 -15.30 -0.30 13.68
N SER A 175 -14.98 0.39 12.58
CA SER A 175 -15.98 0.91 11.66
C SER A 175 -15.74 0.26 10.30
N ASP A 176 -16.40 -0.87 10.07
CA ASP A 176 -16.43 -1.51 8.76
C ASP A 176 -17.56 -0.90 7.95
N LYS A 177 -17.21 -0.21 6.85
CA LYS A 177 -18.20 0.37 5.95
C LYS A 177 -17.96 -0.14 4.53
N ASN A 178 -18.77 -1.12 4.16
CA ASN A 178 -18.84 -1.60 2.79
C ASN A 178 -19.76 -0.67 2.00
N ILE A 179 -19.22 0.13 1.07
CA ILE A 179 -20.03 0.85 0.09
C ILE A 179 -19.79 0.23 -1.29
N ARG A 180 -20.76 -0.57 -1.72
CA ARG A 180 -20.85 -0.98 -3.12
C ARG A 180 -21.23 0.21 -4.00
N LEU A 181 -20.23 0.88 -4.57
CA LEU A 181 -20.45 1.86 -5.62
C LEU A 181 -20.62 1.12 -6.95
N ASN A 182 -21.85 0.87 -7.38
CA ASN A 182 -22.15 0.36 -8.73
C ASN A 182 -21.98 1.47 -9.79
N LYS A 183 -20.82 2.12 -9.79
CA LYS A 183 -20.42 3.06 -10.83
C LYS A 183 -19.12 2.48 -11.40
N GLU A 184 -19.13 2.16 -12.69
CA GLU A 184 -17.94 1.67 -13.43
C GLU A 184 -17.50 0.22 -13.16
N GLU A 185 -18.43 -0.68 -12.80
CA GLU A 185 -18.19 -2.14 -12.76
C GLU A 185 -17.13 -2.60 -11.73
N VAL A 186 -16.87 -1.79 -10.71
CA VAL A 186 -15.96 -2.06 -9.60
C VAL A 186 -16.71 -1.97 -8.28
N ASN A 187 -16.21 -2.67 -7.26
CA ASN A 187 -16.70 -2.58 -5.89
C ASN A 187 -15.64 -1.88 -5.03
N VAL A 188 -16.09 -1.18 -3.99
CA VAL A 188 -15.23 -0.45 -3.07
C VAL A 188 -15.52 -0.88 -1.64
N GLU A 189 -14.48 -1.24 -0.92
CA GLU A 189 -14.51 -1.54 0.50
C GLU A 189 -13.60 -0.56 1.23
N PHE A 190 -14.10 0.03 2.31
CA PHE A 190 -13.26 0.82 3.19
C PHE A 190 -13.52 0.47 4.64
N ASN A 191 -12.49 -0.05 5.28
CA ASN A 191 -12.51 -0.43 6.67
C ASN A 191 -11.67 0.58 7.44
N THR A 192 -12.26 1.14 8.48
CA THR A 192 -11.58 2.07 9.38
C THR A 192 -11.53 1.45 10.75
N GLN A 193 -10.32 1.36 11.32
CA GLN A 193 -10.11 0.79 12.63
C GLN A 193 -9.36 1.79 13.49
N MET A 194 -9.72 1.84 14.77
CA MET A 194 -9.00 2.60 15.77
C MET A 194 -8.74 1.73 16.98
N GLN A 195 -7.49 1.67 17.41
CA GLN A 195 -7.07 0.86 18.55
C GLN A 195 -6.24 1.71 19.51
N PHE A 196 -6.60 1.69 20.78
CA PHE A 196 -5.77 2.23 21.84
C PHE A 196 -4.71 1.22 22.27
N GLY A 197 -3.47 1.66 22.48
CA GLY A 197 -2.39 0.81 22.93
C GLY A 197 -1.15 1.58 23.37
N GLU A 198 -0.13 0.85 23.82
CA GLU A 198 1.15 1.39 24.26
C GLU A 198 2.21 1.11 23.20
N ALA A 199 2.91 2.16 22.75
CA ALA A 199 4.02 2.05 21.81
C ALA A 199 5.35 2.25 22.55
N TYR A 200 6.26 1.28 22.41
CA TYR A 200 7.60 1.36 22.99
C TYR A 200 8.57 2.05 22.03
N ASN A 201 9.23 3.10 22.51
CA ASN A 201 10.32 3.76 21.81
C ASN A 201 11.66 3.19 22.26
N GLU A 202 12.23 2.29 21.46
CA GLU A 202 13.50 1.63 21.77
C GLU A 202 14.66 2.61 21.99
N LYS A 203 14.70 3.72 21.23
CA LYS A 203 15.80 4.69 21.31
C LYS A 203 15.76 5.53 22.59
N LYS A 204 14.55 5.78 23.10
CA LYS A 204 14.34 6.58 24.31
C LYS A 204 14.13 5.73 25.55
N HIS A 205 13.95 4.42 25.38
CA HIS A 205 13.51 3.50 26.44
C HIS A 205 12.26 3.99 27.17
N THR A 206 11.31 4.55 26.42
CA THR A 206 10.06 5.11 26.94
C THR A 206 8.88 4.53 26.20
N SER A 207 7.79 4.30 26.91
CA SER A 207 6.51 4.00 26.31
C SER A 207 5.63 5.23 26.19
N GLU A 208 4.77 5.26 25.17
CA GLU A 208 3.72 6.25 25.01
C GLU A 208 2.39 5.59 24.66
N GLU A 209 1.31 6.02 25.32
CA GLU A 209 -0.06 5.63 24.95
C GLU A 209 -0.44 6.33 23.64
N LEU A 210 -0.97 5.58 22.68
CA LEU A 210 -1.35 6.06 21.35
C LEU A 210 -2.64 5.39 20.87
N TYR A 211 -3.36 6.12 20.02
CA TYR A 211 -4.46 5.61 19.22
C TYR A 211 -3.95 5.31 17.82
N GLN A 212 -3.80 4.03 17.50
CA GLN A 212 -3.54 3.60 16.13
C GLN A 212 -4.80 3.79 15.29
N ILE A 213 -4.66 4.44 14.14
CA ILE A 213 -5.72 4.60 13.15
C ILE A 213 -5.30 3.87 11.89
N ILE A 214 -6.15 2.96 11.43
CA ILE A 214 -5.96 2.18 10.21
C ILE A 214 -7.06 2.55 9.23
N LEU A 215 -6.65 3.03 8.06
CA LEU A 215 -7.51 3.25 6.90
C LEU A 215 -7.17 2.20 5.84
N ASP A 216 -8.01 1.19 5.72
CA ASP A 216 -7.81 0.06 4.83
C ASP A 216 -8.83 0.07 3.70
N TYR A 217 -8.36 0.44 2.50
CA TYR A 217 -9.21 0.65 1.34
C TYR A 217 -8.90 -0.37 0.25
N ILE A 218 -9.95 -0.95 -0.32
CA ILE A 218 -9.88 -1.97 -1.36
C ILE A 218 -10.82 -1.54 -2.49
N VAL A 219 -10.30 -1.52 -3.71
CA VAL A 219 -11.12 -1.47 -4.93
C VAL A 219 -10.96 -2.82 -5.60
N TYR A 220 -12.06 -3.49 -5.91
CA TYR A 220 -12.03 -4.84 -6.48
C TYR A 220 -13.06 -5.07 -7.56
N VAL A 221 -12.79 -6.07 -8.38
CA VAL A 221 -13.71 -6.62 -9.39
C VAL A 221 -13.84 -8.10 -9.11
N ASP A 222 -15.06 -8.59 -9.03
CA ASP A 222 -15.41 -10.00 -8.81
C ASP A 222 -16.18 -10.62 -9.99
N ASP A 223 -16.22 -9.91 -11.13
CA ASP A 223 -16.77 -10.39 -12.38
C ASP A 223 -15.65 -10.88 -13.33
N SER A 224 -15.65 -12.18 -13.59
CA SER A 224 -14.65 -12.83 -14.46
C SER A 224 -14.62 -12.27 -15.88
N GLN A 225 -15.77 -11.88 -16.44
CA GLN A 225 -15.86 -11.38 -17.80
C GLN A 225 -15.26 -9.97 -17.92
N ILE A 226 -15.53 -9.11 -16.93
CA ILE A 226 -14.93 -7.77 -16.87
C ILE A 226 -13.40 -7.89 -16.76
N ILE A 227 -12.90 -8.78 -15.89
CA ILE A 227 -11.46 -8.99 -15.75
C ILE A 227 -10.86 -9.56 -17.05
N LYS A 228 -11.49 -10.56 -17.67
CA LYS A 228 -11.03 -11.12 -18.96
C LYS A 228 -10.94 -10.05 -20.05
N ASN A 229 -11.94 -9.18 -20.14
CA ASN A 229 -11.95 -8.09 -21.12
C ASN A 229 -10.82 -7.09 -20.85
N SER A 230 -10.51 -6.78 -19.58
CA SER A 230 -9.38 -5.91 -19.23
C SER A 230 -8.01 -6.52 -19.55
N LEU A 231 -7.94 -7.85 -19.68
CA LEU A 231 -6.71 -8.60 -19.96
C LEU A 231 -6.48 -8.86 -21.45
N LEU A 232 -7.26 -8.27 -22.36
CA LEU A 232 -7.07 -8.45 -23.80
C LEU A 232 -5.69 -7.95 -24.25
N GLU A 233 -5.37 -6.70 -23.90
CA GLU A 233 -4.09 -6.05 -24.17
C GLU A 233 -3.41 -5.60 -22.87
N GLN A 234 -2.07 -5.57 -22.87
CA GLN A 234 -1.30 -5.12 -21.72
C GLN A 234 -1.60 -3.67 -21.33
N ALA A 235 -1.70 -2.77 -22.30
CA ALA A 235 -1.99 -1.36 -22.06
C ALA A 235 -3.39 -1.15 -21.44
N ASP A 236 -4.37 -1.95 -21.85
CA ASP A 236 -5.73 -1.89 -21.30
C ASP A 236 -5.75 -2.31 -19.84
N PHE A 237 -5.00 -3.37 -19.50
CA PHE A 237 -4.92 -3.84 -18.12
C PHE A 237 -4.21 -2.84 -17.20
N ASP A 238 -3.10 -2.27 -17.64
CA ASP A 238 -2.39 -1.23 -16.90
C ASP A 238 -3.29 0.00 -16.65
N THR A 239 -4.05 0.42 -17.67
CA THR A 239 -5.03 1.51 -17.56
C THR A 239 -6.14 1.17 -16.56
N TYR A 240 -6.62 -0.07 -16.56
CA TYR A 240 -7.64 -0.53 -15.65
C TYR A 240 -7.16 -0.50 -14.18
N LEU A 241 -5.93 -0.97 -13.92
CA LEU A 241 -5.31 -0.90 -12.60
C LEU A 241 -5.08 0.55 -12.14
N GLU A 242 -4.65 1.44 -13.06
CA GLU A 242 -4.49 2.86 -12.77
C GLU A 242 -5.83 3.51 -12.38
N ARG A 243 -6.92 3.14 -13.06
CA ARG A 243 -8.27 3.60 -12.70
C ARG A 243 -8.67 3.15 -11.29
N MET A 244 -8.46 1.87 -10.94
CA MET A 244 -8.73 1.36 -9.60
C MET A 244 -7.89 2.09 -8.53
N ASN A 245 -6.62 2.37 -8.83
CA ASN A 245 -5.76 3.16 -7.94
C ASN A 245 -6.29 4.59 -7.73
N ASN A 246 -6.72 5.26 -8.80
CA ASN A 246 -7.22 6.63 -8.71
C ASN A 246 -8.49 6.71 -7.84
N MET A 247 -9.32 5.67 -7.87
CA MET A 247 -10.47 5.56 -6.96
C MET A 247 -10.04 5.45 -5.49
N LEU A 248 -9.01 4.64 -5.18
CA LEU A 248 -8.44 4.57 -3.82
C LEU A 248 -7.88 5.91 -3.38
N ASP A 249 -7.22 6.61 -4.28
CA ASP A 249 -6.64 7.93 -4.05
C ASP A 249 -7.72 8.97 -3.76
N ASP A 250 -8.80 8.99 -4.53
CA ASP A 250 -9.98 9.84 -4.29
C ASP A 250 -10.64 9.58 -2.94
N ILE A 251 -10.76 8.30 -2.55
CA ILE A 251 -11.30 7.90 -1.25
C ILE A 251 -10.39 8.41 -0.14
N TYR A 252 -9.08 8.17 -0.26
CA TYR A 252 -8.09 8.64 0.71
C TYR A 252 -8.14 10.16 0.91
N LEU A 253 -8.20 10.94 -0.17
CA LEU A 253 -8.33 12.40 -0.06
C LEU A 253 -9.61 12.82 0.68
N LYS A 254 -10.75 12.17 0.39
CA LYS A 254 -12.04 12.48 1.05
C LYS A 254 -12.09 12.05 2.51
N SER A 255 -11.28 11.08 2.91
CA SER A 255 -11.15 10.63 4.30
C SER A 255 -10.44 11.63 5.22
N LEU A 256 -9.73 12.60 4.65
CA LEU A 256 -8.93 13.57 5.40
C LEU A 256 -9.57 14.96 5.40
N THR A 257 -9.26 15.73 6.44
CA THR A 257 -9.61 17.14 6.46
C THR A 257 -8.76 17.92 5.45
N ARG A 258 -9.30 19.03 4.95
CA ARG A 258 -8.57 19.91 4.03
C ARG A 258 -7.29 20.47 4.67
N ASP A 259 -7.33 20.81 5.95
CA ASP A 259 -6.18 21.35 6.67
C ASP A 259 -5.07 20.30 6.84
N PHE A 260 -5.45 19.04 7.08
CA PHE A 260 -4.46 17.97 7.12
C PHE A 260 -3.83 17.70 5.76
N LEU A 261 -4.62 17.70 4.68
CA LEU A 261 -4.08 17.58 3.31
C LEU A 261 -3.07 18.69 2.99
N VAL A 262 -3.38 19.94 3.35
CA VAL A 262 -2.44 21.07 3.18
C VAL A 262 -1.14 20.83 3.97
N ARG A 263 -1.23 20.32 5.20
CA ARG A 263 -0.04 19.95 5.99
C ARG A 263 0.77 18.84 5.32
N LEU A 264 0.13 17.81 4.76
CA LEU A 264 0.82 16.71 4.06
C LEU A 264 1.55 17.16 2.79
N CYS A 265 1.10 18.23 2.14
CA CYS A 265 1.79 18.89 1.01
C CYS A 265 3.06 19.65 1.41
N ASN A 266 3.28 19.94 2.70
CA ASN A 266 4.46 20.66 3.17
C ASN A 266 5.70 19.75 3.16
N ARG A 267 6.85 20.27 2.70
CA ARG A 267 8.10 19.47 2.66
C ARG A 267 8.55 19.01 4.05
N ASN A 268 8.40 19.89 5.03
CA ASN A 268 8.78 19.63 6.41
C ASN A 268 7.49 19.44 7.21
N PHE A 269 6.92 18.25 7.14
CA PHE A 269 5.78 17.91 8.00
C PHE A 269 6.27 17.87 9.46
N SER A 270 5.60 18.63 10.31
CA SER A 270 5.85 18.62 11.74
C SER A 270 4.53 18.81 12.46
N ASP A 271 4.14 17.78 13.20
CA ASP A 271 2.98 17.81 14.05
C ASP A 271 3.28 16.91 15.25
N LYS A 272 3.07 17.43 16.46
CA LYS A 272 3.37 16.67 17.69
C LYS A 272 2.25 15.71 18.04
N LYS A 273 1.03 15.95 17.56
CA LYS A 273 -0.18 15.21 17.95
C LYS A 273 -0.37 13.92 17.16
N ILE A 274 0.21 13.85 15.95
CA ILE A 274 0.14 12.70 15.05
C ILE A 274 1.53 12.15 14.73
N VAL A 275 1.66 10.83 14.74
CA VAL A 275 2.90 10.08 14.48
C VAL A 275 2.65 9.07 13.35
N GLY A 276 3.71 8.63 12.68
CA GLY A 276 3.63 7.64 11.59
C GLY A 276 3.52 8.23 10.18
N VAL A 277 3.45 9.56 10.07
CA VAL A 277 3.55 10.29 8.79
C VAL A 277 5.02 10.35 8.36
N THR A 278 5.32 9.85 7.16
CA THR A 278 6.68 9.79 6.59
C THR A 278 6.77 10.50 5.24
N PRO A 279 7.94 11.03 4.86
CA PRO A 279 8.12 11.66 3.55
C PRO A 279 7.97 10.67 2.38
N ASN A 280 7.38 11.13 1.28
CA ASN A 280 7.31 10.36 0.04
C ASN A 280 8.67 10.42 -0.69
N GLU A 281 9.01 9.36 -1.44
CA GLU A 281 10.36 9.17 -2.00
C GLU A 281 10.78 10.28 -2.98
N GLN A 282 9.82 10.92 -3.66
CA GLN A 282 10.04 12.05 -4.56
C GLN A 282 10.74 13.25 -3.87
N ASN A 283 10.64 13.37 -2.53
CA ASN A 283 11.32 14.40 -1.76
C ASN A 283 12.72 14.01 -1.28
N ILE A 284 13.03 12.71 -1.17
CA ILE A 284 14.34 12.21 -0.71
C ILE A 284 15.41 12.46 -1.78
N ASN A 285 15.07 12.27 -3.06
CA ASN A 285 15.98 12.46 -4.19
C ASN A 285 16.36 13.92 -4.49
N GLN A 286 15.64 14.91 -3.94
CA GLN A 286 16.02 16.32 -4.03
C GLN A 286 17.11 16.71 -3.02
N ASN A 287 17.22 16.00 -1.88
CA ASN A 287 18.26 16.21 -0.88
C ASN A 287 19.62 15.61 -1.29
N SER A 288 19.63 14.46 -1.96
CA SER A 288 20.87 13.82 -2.44
C SER A 288 21.55 14.64 -3.55
N ASN A 289 20.77 15.29 -4.41
CA ASN A 289 21.29 16.18 -5.45
C ASN A 289 21.78 17.53 -4.89
N LYS A 290 21.15 18.10 -3.85
CA LYS A 290 21.69 19.29 -3.18
C LYS A 290 23.01 19.01 -2.46
N HIS A 291 23.15 17.89 -1.77
CA HIS A 291 24.42 17.53 -1.13
C HIS A 291 25.54 17.19 -2.13
N LYS A 292 25.22 16.54 -3.27
CA LYS A 292 26.20 16.32 -4.35
C LYS A 292 26.64 17.62 -5.01
N VAL A 293 25.74 18.58 -5.23
CA VAL A 293 26.07 19.89 -5.80
C VAL A 293 26.88 20.75 -4.82
N LEU A 294 26.51 20.77 -3.53
CA LEU A 294 27.23 21.52 -2.50
C LEU A 294 28.65 20.98 -2.30
N ASN A 295 28.82 19.65 -2.26
CA ASN A 295 30.16 19.03 -2.17
C ASN A 295 31.00 19.24 -3.44
N LYS A 296 30.38 19.36 -4.62
CA LYS A 296 31.09 19.66 -5.88
C LYS A 296 31.49 21.15 -5.98
N MET A 297 30.73 22.05 -5.34
CA MET A 297 31.06 23.48 -5.25
C MET A 297 32.15 23.76 -4.20
N LEU A 298 32.12 23.09 -3.05
CA LEU A 298 33.15 23.22 -2.00
C LEU A 298 34.51 22.68 -2.48
N LYS A 299 34.55 21.53 -3.18
CA LYS A 299 35.79 20.99 -3.76
C LYS A 299 36.39 21.82 -4.90
N LYS A 300 35.59 22.66 -5.58
CA LYS A 300 36.09 23.60 -6.60
C LYS A 300 36.74 24.85 -5.99
N ARG A 301 36.30 25.28 -4.80
CA ARG A 301 36.92 26.43 -4.10
C ARG A 301 38.27 26.08 -3.48
N GLU A 302 38.45 24.85 -2.98
CA GLU A 302 39.74 24.42 -2.41
C GLU A 302 40.86 24.18 -3.45
N LYS A 303 40.51 23.96 -4.73
CA LYS A 303 41.49 23.80 -5.83
C LYS A 303 41.80 25.08 -6.60
N GLY A 304 41.12 26.19 -6.30
CA GLY A 304 41.31 27.48 -7.00
C GLY A 304 42.16 28.51 -6.25
N GLY A 305 42.62 28.21 -5.03
CA GLY A 305 43.30 29.14 -4.14
C GLY A 305 44.78 28.84 -3.90
N ARG A 306 45.52 28.45 -4.94
CA ARG A 306 47.01 28.51 -4.95
C ARG A 306 47.48 28.84 -6.37
N LYS A 307 47.50 30.13 -6.67
CA LYS A 307 48.51 30.79 -7.49
C LYS A 307 48.87 32.10 -6.80
#